data_AF-A0A8B6BNU6-F1
#
_entry.id   AF-A0A8B6BNU6-F1
#
_cell.length_a   1.000
_cell.length_b   1.000
_cell.length_c   1.000
_cell.angle_alpha   90.00
_cell.angle_beta   90.00
_cell.angle_gamma   90.00
#
_symmetry.space_group_name_H-M   'P 1'
#
loop_
_entity.id
_entity.type
_entity.pdbx_description
1 polymer ?
#
loop_
_entity_poly.entity_id
_entity_poly.type
_entity_poly.pdbx_seq_one_letter_code
_entity_poly.pdbx_strand_id
1 'polypeptide(L)'
;MCLAFIYYYPKTEISNCQSMPLYDQIGSNPYHNVDTMYSWNWQNQDVKNKFKDIMNKTNLYHECDSHTHPDSPRYQQNVYRVPEPRIKYTPPPRQCPGSQ
;
A
#
# COMPACT_ATOMS: atom_id res chain seq x y z
N MET A 1 -6.69 1.68 8.57
CA MET A 1 -6.82 1.23 7.16
C MET A 1 -6.45 2.40 6.25
N CYS A 2 -5.75 2.16 5.14
CA CYS A 2 -5.40 3.18 4.14
C CYS A 2 -6.18 2.85 2.85
N LEU A 3 -7.21 3.65 2.55
CA LEU A 3 -8.15 3.39 1.45
C LEU A 3 -8.40 4.69 0.69
N ALA A 4 -8.54 4.59 -0.63
CA ALA A 4 -8.98 5.67 -1.50
C ALA A 4 -10.09 5.15 -2.41
N PHE A 5 -11.23 5.85 -2.43
CA PHE A 5 -12.33 5.56 -3.33
C PHE A 5 -12.24 6.49 -4.53
N ILE A 6 -11.98 5.93 -5.71
CA ILE A 6 -11.78 6.69 -6.93
C ILE A 6 -13.02 6.51 -7.81
N TYR A 7 -13.69 7.60 -8.13
CA TYR A 7 -14.70 7.65 -9.18
C TYR A 7 -14.00 8.03 -10.49
N TYR A 8 -14.16 7.22 -11.54
CA TYR A 8 -13.42 7.40 -12.79
C TYR A 8 -14.25 6.99 -14.02
N TYR A 9 -13.85 7.53 -15.19
CA TYR A 9 -14.44 7.20 -16.50
C TYR A 9 -13.31 7.12 -17.56
N PRO A 10 -13.37 6.19 -18.55
CA PRO A 10 -14.41 5.17 -18.72
C PRO A 10 -14.38 4.12 -17.61
N LYS A 11 -15.53 3.50 -17.36
CA LYS A 11 -15.63 2.40 -16.39
C LYS A 11 -14.72 1.26 -16.85
N THR A 12 -13.84 0.80 -15.96
CA THR A 12 -13.01 -0.38 -16.20
C THR A 12 -13.56 -1.57 -15.41
N GLU A 13 -13.02 -2.75 -15.66
CA GLU A 13 -13.37 -3.95 -14.92
C GLU A 13 -12.74 -3.99 -13.52
N ILE A 14 -11.80 -3.07 -13.20
CA ILE A 14 -11.09 -3.02 -11.92
C ILE A 14 -12.01 -2.47 -10.82
N SER A 15 -12.16 -3.24 -9.74
CA SER A 15 -12.97 -2.91 -8.58
C SER A 15 -12.13 -2.47 -7.38
N ASN A 16 -11.07 -3.22 -7.12
CA ASN A 16 -10.19 -3.06 -6.00
C ASN A 16 -8.76 -3.22 -6.50
N CYS A 17 -7.87 -2.35 -6.03
CA CYS A 17 -6.44 -2.56 -6.16
C CYS A 17 -5.83 -2.26 -4.80
N GLN A 18 -5.15 -3.27 -4.25
CA GLN A 18 -4.53 -3.21 -2.94
C GLN A 18 -3.07 -3.63 -3.01
N SER A 19 -2.31 -3.16 -2.04
CA SER A 19 -0.88 -3.48 -1.90
C SER A 19 -0.57 -3.74 -0.44
N MET A 20 0.19 -4.79 -0.16
CA MET A 20 0.55 -5.17 1.20
C MET A 20 2.08 -5.37 1.30
N PRO A 21 2.76 -4.73 2.26
CA PRO A 21 4.18 -5.00 2.51
C PRO A 21 4.37 -6.41 3.07
N LEU A 22 5.36 -7.12 2.54
CA LEU A 22 5.68 -8.49 2.97
C LEU A 22 6.59 -8.56 4.19
N TYR A 23 7.29 -7.46 4.51
CA TYR A 23 8.24 -7.37 5.62
C TYR A 23 9.33 -8.45 5.59
N ASP A 24 9.78 -8.82 4.38
CA ASP A 24 10.81 -9.82 4.12
C ASP A 24 12.15 -9.54 4.82
N GLN A 25 12.40 -8.29 5.22
CA GLN A 25 13.55 -7.86 6.01
C GLN A 25 13.46 -8.21 7.52
N ILE A 26 12.30 -8.62 8.02
CA ILE A 26 12.08 -8.97 9.43
C ILE A 26 12.20 -10.47 9.63
N GLY A 27 11.65 -11.25 8.71
CA GLY A 27 11.64 -12.70 8.76
C GLY A 27 10.94 -13.28 7.53
N SER A 28 11.14 -14.59 7.31
CA SER A 28 10.62 -15.31 6.15
C SER A 28 9.11 -15.59 6.22
N ASN A 29 8.51 -15.54 7.41
CA ASN A 29 7.08 -15.77 7.58
C ASN A 29 6.34 -14.44 7.84
N PRO A 30 5.56 -13.92 6.87
CA PRO A 30 4.86 -12.65 7.01
C PRO A 30 3.83 -12.65 8.15
N TYR A 31 3.27 -13.81 8.51
CA TYR A 31 2.32 -13.92 9.62
C TYR A 31 2.97 -13.66 10.99
N HIS A 32 4.26 -13.97 11.16
CA HIS A 32 5.00 -13.73 12.41
C HIS A 32 5.75 -12.40 12.44
N ASN A 33 5.89 -11.74 11.28
CA ASN A 33 6.54 -10.43 11.22
C ASN A 33 5.74 -9.39 12.03
N VAL A 34 4.41 -9.48 12.02
CA VAL A 34 3.53 -8.63 12.82
C VAL A 34 3.75 -8.84 14.33
N ASP A 35 3.80 -10.09 14.80
CA ASP A 35 4.09 -10.43 16.20
C ASP A 35 5.46 -9.89 16.64
N THR A 36 6.45 -10.03 15.76
CA THR A 36 7.80 -9.50 16.00
C THR A 36 7.77 -7.98 16.18
N MET A 37 6.99 -7.27 15.35
CA MET A 37 6.84 -5.81 15.44
C MET A 37 6.10 -5.35 16.69
N TYR A 38 5.17 -6.16 17.22
CA TYR A 38 4.51 -5.87 18.50
C TYR A 38 5.48 -5.86 19.68
N SER A 39 6.57 -6.65 19.61
CA SER A 39 7.61 -6.66 20.66
C SER A 39 8.53 -5.44 20.64
N TRP A 40 8.49 -4.61 19.61
CA TRP A 40 9.41 -3.49 19.46
C TRP A 40 9.04 -2.32 20.38
N ASN A 41 10.07 -1.67 20.93
CA ASN A 41 9.88 -0.43 21.69
C ASN A 41 9.71 0.76 20.74
N TRP A 42 8.47 1.08 20.40
CA TRP A 42 8.12 2.20 19.52
C TRP A 42 8.38 3.59 20.10
N GLN A 43 8.78 3.71 21.36
CA GLN A 43 9.27 4.99 21.90
C GLN A 43 10.71 5.28 21.44
N ASN A 44 11.49 4.24 21.12
CA ASN A 44 12.86 4.40 20.65
C ASN A 44 12.89 4.93 19.20
N GLN A 45 13.62 6.02 18.98
CA GLN A 45 13.78 6.62 17.66
C GLN A 45 14.50 5.69 16.66
N ASP A 46 15.43 4.85 17.14
CA ASP A 46 16.15 3.90 16.28
C ASP A 46 15.21 2.81 15.74
N VAL A 47 14.25 2.37 16.53
CA VAL A 47 13.20 1.43 16.09
C VAL A 47 12.34 2.06 15.00
N LYS A 48 11.94 3.33 15.16
CA LYS A 48 11.18 4.06 14.13
C LYS A 48 11.99 4.21 12.84
N ASN A 49 13.27 4.54 12.95
CA ASN A 49 14.16 4.69 11.80
C ASN A 49 14.38 3.35 11.09
N LYS A 50 14.59 2.27 11.85
CA LYS A 50 14.67 0.90 11.33
C LYS A 50 13.39 0.51 10.58
N PHE A 51 12.22 0.80 11.14
CA PHE A 51 10.95 0.50 10.48
C PHE A 51 10.79 1.27 9.16
N LYS A 52 11.14 2.56 9.12
CA LYS A 52 11.14 3.35 7.88
C LYS A 52 12.06 2.75 6.82
N ASP A 53 13.26 2.33 7.21
CA ASP A 53 14.21 1.69 6.30
C ASP A 53 13.66 0.36 5.75
N ILE A 54 13.03 -0.45 6.60
CA ILE A 54 12.34 -1.68 6.19
C ILE A 54 11.23 -1.36 5.19
N MET A 55 10.39 -0.35 5.45
CA MET A 55 9.30 0.04 4.56
C MET A 55 9.80 0.51 3.19
N ASN A 56 10.98 1.13 3.12
CA ASN A 56 11.58 1.53 1.85
C ASN A 56 12.17 0.34 1.08
N LYS A 57 12.49 -0.76 1.75
CA LYS A 57 13.18 -1.93 1.20
C LYS A 57 12.29 -3.14 0.94
N THR A 58 11.17 -3.24 1.65
CA THR A 58 10.28 -4.39 1.58
C THR A 58 9.70 -4.56 0.18
N ASN A 59 9.58 -5.81 -0.23
CA ASN A 59 8.72 -6.15 -1.36
C ASN A 59 7.25 -5.93 -0.99
N LEU A 60 6.46 -5.57 -1.99
CA LEU A 60 5.03 -5.38 -1.89
C LEU A 60 4.33 -6.49 -2.68
N TYR A 61 3.34 -7.11 -2.05
CA TYR A 61 2.35 -7.93 -2.74
C TYR A 61 1.26 -7.01 -3.29
N HIS A 62 1.02 -7.09 -4.59
CA HIS A 62 -0.02 -6.32 -5.27
C HIS A 62 -1.13 -7.25 -5.73
N GLU A 63 -2.36 -6.81 -5.54
CA GLU A 63 -3.56 -7.52 -5.96
C GLU A 63 -4.57 -6.54 -6.53
N CYS A 64 -5.10 -6.87 -7.70
CA CYS A 64 -6.23 -6.16 -8.28
C CYS A 64 -7.33 -7.16 -8.64
N ASP A 65 -8.54 -6.83 -8.22
CA ASP A 65 -9.73 -7.66 -8.41
C ASP A 65 -10.70 -6.96 -9.36
N SER A 66 -11.61 -7.76 -9.92
CA SER A 66 -12.70 -7.28 -10.78
C SER A 66 -14.07 -7.58 -10.19
N HIS A 67 -15.05 -6.72 -10.52
CA HIS A 67 -16.44 -6.91 -10.12
C HIS A 67 -17.18 -7.99 -10.91
N THR A 68 -16.62 -8.55 -11.99
CA THR A 68 -17.44 -9.31 -12.97
C THR A 68 -17.62 -10.81 -12.71
N HIS A 69 -16.88 -11.50 -11.83
CA HIS A 69 -17.22 -12.88 -11.43
C HIS A 69 -16.27 -13.37 -10.30
N PRO A 70 -16.70 -14.21 -9.35
CA PRO A 70 -15.82 -14.83 -8.36
C PRO A 70 -14.75 -15.77 -8.96
N ASP A 71 -14.93 -16.17 -10.23
CA ASP A 71 -13.98 -16.97 -11.02
C ASP A 71 -13.15 -16.13 -12.00
N SER A 72 -13.27 -14.79 -11.95
CA SER A 72 -12.43 -13.90 -12.75
C SER A 72 -10.98 -14.04 -12.28
N PRO A 73 -10.02 -14.35 -13.18
CA PRO A 73 -8.62 -14.48 -12.78
C PRO A 73 -8.18 -13.19 -12.09
N ARG A 74 -7.65 -13.29 -10.87
CA ARG A 74 -6.99 -12.16 -10.19
C ARG A 74 -6.05 -11.53 -11.21
N TYR A 75 -6.33 -10.28 -11.61
CA TYR A 75 -5.81 -9.73 -12.87
C TYR A 75 -4.29 -9.75 -12.91
N GLN A 76 -3.64 -9.72 -11.74
CA GLN A 76 -2.25 -10.07 -11.53
C GLN A 76 -1.96 -10.17 -10.04
N GLN A 77 -1.25 -11.22 -9.63
CA GLN A 77 -0.53 -11.26 -8.36
C GLN A 77 0.93 -11.07 -8.68
N ASN A 78 1.47 -9.91 -8.32
CA ASN A 78 2.87 -9.61 -8.56
C ASN A 78 3.52 -9.20 -7.25
N VAL A 79 4.70 -9.77 -7.00
CA VAL A 79 5.58 -9.34 -5.90
C VAL A 79 6.71 -8.55 -6.53
N TYR A 80 6.72 -7.25 -6.29
CA TYR A 80 7.84 -6.40 -6.70
C TYR A 80 7.97 -5.20 -5.77
N ARG A 81 9.12 -4.55 -5.85
CA ARG A 81 9.36 -3.30 -5.15
C ARG A 81 8.77 -2.17 -5.98
N VAL A 82 7.85 -1.40 -5.41
CA VAL A 82 7.38 -0.17 -6.05
C VAL A 82 8.54 0.84 -6.02
N PRO A 83 9.01 1.32 -7.18
CA PRO A 83 10.00 2.38 -7.20
C PRO A 83 9.44 3.61 -6.49
N GLU A 84 10.29 4.40 -5.82
CA GLU A 84 9.83 5.66 -5.24
C GLU A 84 9.04 6.48 -6.27
N PRO A 85 7.90 7.08 -5.89
CA PRO A 85 7.11 7.88 -6.80
C PRO A 85 7.98 8.98 -7.39
N ARG A 86 8.20 8.93 -8.70
CA ARG A 86 9.00 9.96 -9.40
C ARG A 86 8.34 11.34 -9.40
N ILE A 87 7.05 11.38 -9.06
CA ILE A 87 6.25 12.60 -9.02
C ILE A 87 6.16 13.08 -7.57
N LYS A 88 6.66 14.29 -7.31
CA LYS A 88 6.43 14.96 -6.04
C LYS A 88 4.95 15.36 -5.95
N TYR A 89 4.26 14.89 -4.92
CA TYR A 89 2.89 15.31 -4.64
C TYR A 89 2.85 16.84 -4.53
N THR A 90 2.09 17.47 -5.40
CA THR A 90 1.80 18.89 -5.32
C THR A 90 0.38 18.99 -4.78
N PRO A 91 0.16 19.53 -3.57
CA PRO A 91 -1.18 19.68 -3.04
C PRO A 91 -2.04 20.50 -4.02
N PRO A 92 -3.27 20.09 -4.32
CA PRO A 92 -4.14 20.89 -5.16
C PRO A 92 -4.35 22.27 -4.50
N PRO A 93 -4.48 23.34 -5.29
CA PRO A 93 -4.85 24.65 -4.77
C PRO A 93 -6.13 24.50 -3.93
N ARG A 94 -6.12 24.98 -2.69
CA ARG A 94 -7.34 25.07 -1.87
C ARG A 94 -8.28 26.12 -2.49
N GLN A 95 -9.06 25.72 -3.48
CA GLN A 95 -10.14 26.51 -4.03
C GLN A 95 -11.38 25.62 -4.10
N CYS A 96 -12.01 25.38 -2.96
CA CYS A 96 -13.45 25.27 -2.98
C CYS A 96 -13.95 26.73 -3.07
N PRO A 97 -14.58 27.17 -4.17
CA PRO A 97 -15.30 28.44 -4.14
C PRO A 97 -16.35 28.33 -3.04
N GLY A 98 -16.30 29.25 -2.07
CA GLY A 98 -17.33 29.36 -1.06
C GLY A 98 -18.67 29.51 -1.78
N SER A 99 -19.59 28.60 -1.49
CA SER A 99 -20.99 28.77 -1.83
C SER A 99 -21.50 30.04 -1.15
N GLN A 100 -21.66 31.10 -1.92
CA GLN A 100 -22.57 32.21 -1.59
C GLN A 100 -24.01 31.71 -1.70
#